data_AF-A0A318ZPR4-F1
#
_entry.id   AF-A0A318ZPR4-F1
#
_cell.length_a   1.000
_cell.length_b   1.000
_cell.length_c   1.000
_cell.angle_alpha   90.00
_cell.angle_beta   90.00
_cell.angle_gamma   90.00
#
_symmetry.space_group_name_H-M   'P 1'
#
loop_
_entity.id
_entity.type
_entity.pdbx_description
1 polymer ?
#
loop_
_entity_poly.entity_id
_entity_poly.type
_entity_poly.pdbx_seq_one_letter_code
_entity_poly.pdbx_strand_id
1 'polypeptide(L)'
;MAHHQRELIAKTTQLSTYRREVWPSREAAAEGFKRSPFYQAWDPRVLSRWIEHGLRDLPTAIHPLPDQPHAQRDKTEAPRPVTLKTTLHQEVFTFSRPNYDGPPGKDVPVDRTTHPDLNPAHRGSWPFYRPEPARVFAMLPHLRPSVCYIFAGKSDMCLPSMMEDKLQATGTGLGGSGGMAAGRVKDVYLKDYGHLLAQEAPVQCAEAASEWLGAELQRWRAEEAAFREQWHKKSKIEKVTIDPRWKEHVPRAERPKKAAKESKL
;
A
#
# COMPACT_ATOMS: atom_id res chain seq x y z
N MET A 1 1.82 -1.33 -37.32
CA MET A 1 3.10 -1.34 -36.58
C MET A 1 2.85 -1.98 -35.22
N ALA A 2 3.16 -3.26 -35.06
CA ALA A 2 2.98 -3.96 -33.80
C ALA A 2 4.02 -3.43 -32.81
N HIS A 3 3.61 -2.54 -31.90
CA HIS A 3 4.43 -2.16 -30.77
C HIS A 3 4.82 -3.45 -30.03
N HIS A 4 6.08 -3.86 -30.16
CA HIS A 4 6.69 -4.85 -29.28
C HIS A 4 6.68 -4.22 -27.87
N GLN A 5 5.60 -4.42 -27.14
CA GLN A 5 5.63 -4.24 -25.69
C GLN A 5 6.63 -5.27 -25.18
N ARG A 6 7.87 -4.82 -24.89
CA ARG A 6 8.84 -5.64 -24.16
C ARG A 6 8.14 -6.17 -22.91
N GLU A 7 8.25 -7.47 -22.68
CA GLU A 7 7.80 -8.14 -21.46
C GLU A 7 8.35 -7.37 -20.25
N LEU A 8 7.46 -6.71 -19.52
CA LEU A 8 7.80 -5.98 -18.32
C LEU A 8 7.30 -6.80 -17.14
N ILE A 9 8.13 -7.74 -16.72
CA ILE A 9 7.91 -8.47 -15.47
C ILE A 9 8.47 -7.59 -14.35
N ALA A 10 7.68 -7.41 -13.29
CA ALA A 10 8.15 -6.67 -12.13
C ALA A 10 9.44 -7.32 -11.57
N LYS A 11 10.46 -6.50 -11.30
CA LYS A 11 11.75 -6.98 -10.77
C LYS A 11 11.57 -7.78 -9.48
N THR A 12 10.62 -7.39 -8.64
CA THR A 12 10.22 -8.12 -7.42
C THR A 12 9.76 -9.55 -7.71
N THR A 13 8.95 -9.75 -8.74
CA THR A 13 8.52 -11.09 -9.20
C THR A 13 9.72 -11.94 -9.60
N GLN A 14 10.63 -11.40 -10.42
CA GLN A 14 11.83 -12.12 -10.87
C GLN A 14 12.74 -12.50 -9.71
N LEU A 15 13.04 -11.55 -8.82
CA LEU A 15 13.92 -11.74 -7.67
C LEU A 15 13.34 -12.73 -6.64
N SER A 16 12.03 -12.95 -6.64
CA SER A 16 11.34 -13.77 -5.64
C SER A 16 11.06 -15.20 -6.10
N THR A 17 10.81 -15.40 -7.40
CA THR A 17 10.29 -16.66 -7.96
C THR A 17 11.19 -17.87 -7.72
N TYR A 18 12.51 -17.70 -7.78
CA TYR A 18 13.47 -18.81 -7.69
C TYR A 18 14.24 -18.81 -6.36
N ARG A 19 13.72 -18.12 -5.33
CA ARG A 19 14.42 -18.05 -4.04
C ARG A 19 14.35 -19.37 -3.31
N ARG A 20 15.45 -19.70 -2.63
CA ARG A 20 15.50 -20.80 -1.68
C ARG A 20 14.46 -20.58 -0.57
N GLU A 21 13.69 -21.61 -0.29
CA GLU A 21 12.63 -21.57 0.73
C GLU A 21 12.74 -22.66 1.80
N VAL A 22 13.71 -23.59 1.71
CA VAL A 22 13.94 -24.67 2.70
C VAL A 22 15.39 -24.68 3.18
N TRP A 23 15.57 -24.86 4.48
CA TRP A 23 16.87 -25.00 5.14
C TRP A 23 16.92 -26.24 6.04
N PRO A 24 18.09 -26.89 6.20
CA PRO A 24 18.25 -28.05 7.08
C PRO A 24 17.94 -27.76 8.55
N SER A 25 18.11 -26.51 8.98
CA SER A 25 17.78 -26.05 10.33
C SER A 25 17.57 -24.54 10.38
N ARG A 26 17.05 -24.05 11.51
CA ARG A 26 16.93 -22.62 11.79
C ARG A 26 18.29 -21.93 11.86
N GLU A 27 19.29 -22.60 12.43
CA GLU A 27 20.67 -22.12 12.53
C GLU A 27 21.29 -22.01 11.13
N ALA A 28 21.10 -23.04 10.28
CA ALA A 28 21.58 -23.01 8.91
C ALA A 28 20.91 -21.90 8.07
N ALA A 29 19.62 -21.63 8.31
CA ALA A 29 18.92 -20.49 7.72
C ALA A 29 19.50 -19.16 8.20
N ALA A 30 19.70 -19.00 9.51
CA ALA A 30 20.26 -17.81 10.12
C ALA A 30 21.65 -17.48 9.58
N GLU A 31 22.56 -18.46 9.50
CA GLU A 31 23.89 -18.26 8.93
C GLU A 31 23.84 -17.89 7.44
N GLY A 32 22.91 -18.51 6.69
CA GLY A 32 22.65 -18.13 5.30
C GLY A 32 22.18 -16.68 5.16
N PHE A 33 21.26 -16.24 6.02
CA PHE A 33 20.78 -14.86 6.01
C PHE A 33 21.89 -13.87 6.37
N LYS A 34 22.66 -14.11 7.44
CA LYS A 34 23.77 -13.24 7.85
C LYS A 34 24.86 -13.06 6.77
N ARG A 35 25.05 -14.06 5.90
CA ARG A 35 26.03 -13.99 4.79
C ARG A 35 25.53 -13.23 3.57
N SER A 36 24.22 -13.03 3.44
CA SER A 36 23.62 -12.40 2.26
C SER A 36 23.70 -10.86 2.36
N PRO A 37 24.26 -10.17 1.36
CA PRO A 37 24.29 -8.70 1.34
C PRO A 37 22.91 -8.05 1.50
N PHE A 38 21.85 -8.72 1.03
CA PHE A 38 20.46 -8.27 1.16
C PHE A 38 20.04 -8.14 2.63
N TYR A 39 20.35 -9.14 3.46
CA TYR A 39 19.99 -9.13 4.88
C TYR A 39 21.02 -8.38 5.73
N GLN A 40 22.28 -8.28 5.28
CA GLN A 40 23.31 -7.48 5.96
C GLN A 40 22.99 -5.98 5.97
N ALA A 41 22.18 -5.51 5.02
CA ALA A 41 21.70 -4.13 5.00
C ALA A 41 20.62 -3.85 6.07
N TRP A 42 19.99 -4.89 6.64
CA TRP A 42 18.93 -4.71 7.62
C TRP A 42 19.47 -4.35 8.99
N ASP A 43 18.65 -3.65 9.79
CA ASP A 43 18.94 -3.46 11.22
C ASP A 43 19.07 -4.86 11.88
N PRO A 44 20.14 -5.12 12.66
CA PRO A 44 20.38 -6.42 13.27
C PRO A 44 19.21 -6.95 14.12
N ARG A 45 18.43 -6.04 14.74
CA ARG A 45 17.25 -6.41 15.54
C ARG A 45 16.10 -6.86 14.65
N VAL A 46 15.94 -6.26 13.47
CA VAL A 46 14.96 -6.69 12.47
C VAL A 46 15.35 -8.07 11.93
N LEU A 47 16.61 -8.28 11.58
CA LEU A 47 17.10 -9.58 11.12
C LEU A 47 16.92 -10.67 12.19
N SER A 48 17.19 -10.36 13.46
CA SER A 48 16.94 -11.29 14.57
C SER A 48 15.47 -11.71 14.63
N ARG A 49 14.54 -10.75 14.57
CA ARG A 49 13.09 -11.03 14.54
C ARG A 49 12.66 -11.80 13.29
N TRP A 50 13.31 -11.56 12.15
CA TRP A 50 13.07 -12.33 10.93
C TRP A 50 13.48 -13.80 11.09
N ILE A 51 14.64 -14.07 11.69
CA ILE A 51 15.10 -15.45 11.99
C ILE A 51 14.15 -16.13 12.98
N GLU A 52 13.69 -15.40 13.99
CA GLU A 52 12.80 -15.92 15.03
C GLU A 52 11.40 -16.26 14.47
N HIS A 53 10.78 -15.30 13.77
CA HIS A 53 9.35 -15.38 13.43
C HIS A 53 9.08 -15.67 11.95
N GLY A 54 10.04 -15.44 11.07
CA GLY A 54 9.92 -15.62 9.62
C GLY A 54 10.07 -17.07 9.16
N LEU A 55 10.48 -17.98 10.05
CA LEU A 55 10.69 -19.39 9.76
C LEU A 55 9.73 -20.28 10.55
N ARG A 56 9.29 -21.37 9.92
CA ARG A 56 8.49 -22.43 10.55
C ARG A 56 9.08 -23.81 10.26
N ASP A 57 8.87 -24.74 11.18
CA ASP A 57 9.39 -26.10 11.07
C ASP A 57 8.62 -26.92 10.02
N LEU A 58 9.31 -27.88 9.40
CA LEU A 58 8.71 -28.93 8.59
C LEU A 58 8.18 -30.07 9.47
N PRO A 59 7.17 -30.84 9.02
CA PRO A 59 6.56 -30.84 7.69
C PRO A 59 5.51 -29.73 7.49
N THR A 60 5.26 -29.39 6.23
CA THR A 60 4.14 -28.53 5.82
C THR A 60 3.44 -29.09 4.59
N ALA A 61 2.26 -28.56 4.24
CA ALA A 61 1.48 -29.04 3.09
C ALA A 61 2.23 -29.05 1.75
N ILE A 62 3.18 -28.12 1.55
CA ILE A 62 3.98 -28.01 0.32
C ILE A 62 5.41 -28.54 0.47
N HIS A 63 5.84 -28.81 1.71
CA HIS A 63 7.15 -29.37 2.04
C HIS A 63 6.96 -30.51 3.04
N PRO A 64 6.43 -31.67 2.62
CA PRO A 64 6.22 -32.81 3.49
C PRO A 64 7.55 -33.46 3.88
N LEU A 65 7.58 -34.10 5.06
CA LEU A 65 8.67 -35.00 5.44
C LEU A 65 8.21 -36.45 5.22
N PRO A 66 9.12 -37.38 4.89
CA PRO A 66 8.79 -38.80 4.81
C PRO A 66 8.17 -39.30 6.12
N ASP A 67 7.24 -40.25 6.03
CA ASP A 67 6.63 -40.88 7.20
C ASP A 67 7.71 -41.60 8.02
N GLN A 68 8.07 -40.98 9.16
CA GLN A 68 8.90 -41.60 10.18
C GLN A 68 7.99 -42.45 11.08
N PRO A 69 8.31 -43.73 11.35
CA PRO A 69 7.52 -44.56 12.24
C PRO A 69 7.35 -43.88 13.61
N HIS A 70 6.14 -43.96 14.17
CA HIS A 70 5.72 -43.25 15.38
C HIS A 70 6.68 -43.37 16.59
N ALA A 71 7.52 -44.40 16.63
CA ALA A 71 8.52 -44.65 17.67
C ALA A 71 9.75 -43.71 17.65
N GLN A 72 9.93 -42.89 16.60
CA GLN A 72 11.10 -41.99 16.48
C GLN A 72 10.74 -40.50 16.58
N ARG A 73 9.49 -40.19 16.98
CA ARG A 73 9.04 -38.82 17.26
C ARG A 73 9.52 -38.29 18.61
N ASP A 74 10.00 -39.17 19.49
CA ASP A 74 10.56 -38.80 20.79
C ASP A 74 12.06 -38.47 20.68
N LYS A 75 12.34 -37.17 20.88
CA LYS A 75 13.59 -36.61 21.45
C LYS A 75 14.91 -37.08 20.83
N THR A 76 15.12 -36.85 19.55
CA THR A 76 16.47 -36.54 19.08
C THR A 76 16.60 -35.03 18.95
N GLU A 77 17.62 -34.45 19.58
CA GLU A 77 18.05 -33.03 19.47
C GLU A 77 18.51 -32.66 18.04
N ALA A 78 18.19 -33.50 17.05
CA ALA A 78 18.53 -33.25 15.67
C ALA A 78 17.74 -32.01 15.21
N PRO A 79 18.45 -31.00 14.65
CA PRO A 79 17.79 -29.80 14.20
C PRO A 79 16.74 -30.13 13.13
N ARG A 80 15.52 -29.62 13.31
CA ARG A 80 14.43 -29.80 12.35
C ARG A 80 14.62 -28.88 11.14
N PRO A 81 14.40 -29.38 9.91
CA PRO A 81 14.33 -28.52 8.74
C PRO A 81 13.26 -27.46 8.88
N VAL A 82 13.51 -26.29 8.31
CA VAL A 82 12.62 -25.13 8.36
C VAL A 82 12.36 -24.58 6.97
N THR A 83 11.24 -23.88 6.83
CA THR A 83 10.86 -23.12 5.64
C THR A 83 10.36 -21.73 6.03
N LEU A 84 10.13 -20.86 5.06
CA LEU A 84 9.53 -19.55 5.31
C LEU A 84 8.08 -19.71 5.82
N LYS A 85 7.72 -18.89 6.80
CA LYS A 85 6.36 -18.85 7.34
C LYS A 85 5.37 -18.28 6.31
N THR A 86 5.79 -17.25 5.59
CA THR A 86 5.14 -16.78 4.36
C THR A 86 5.84 -17.44 3.19
N THR A 87 5.14 -18.25 2.41
CA THR A 87 5.76 -19.01 1.32
C THR A 87 6.18 -18.07 0.17
N LEU A 88 7.16 -18.48 -0.64
CA LEU A 88 7.55 -17.69 -1.82
C LEU A 88 6.36 -17.47 -2.76
N HIS A 89 5.44 -18.44 -2.82
CA HIS A 89 4.24 -18.35 -3.65
C HIS A 89 3.33 -17.20 -3.19
N GLN A 90 3.05 -17.11 -1.89
CA GLN A 90 2.25 -16.03 -1.34
C GLN A 90 2.91 -14.68 -1.57
N GLU A 91 4.22 -14.59 -1.41
CA GLU A 91 4.98 -13.37 -1.66
C GLU A 91 4.91 -12.95 -3.14
N VAL A 92 5.18 -13.84 -4.09
CA VAL A 92 5.13 -13.53 -5.53
C VAL A 92 3.73 -13.09 -5.97
N PHE A 93 2.67 -13.68 -5.41
CA PHE A 93 1.29 -13.28 -5.70
C PHE A 93 0.96 -11.84 -5.25
N THR A 94 1.73 -11.28 -4.31
CA THR A 94 1.59 -9.85 -3.96
C THR A 94 2.09 -8.93 -5.08
N PHE A 95 3.12 -9.35 -5.82
CA PHE A 95 3.75 -8.54 -6.87
C PHE A 95 3.09 -8.70 -8.24
N SER A 96 2.45 -9.82 -8.51
CA SER A 96 1.98 -10.16 -9.87
C SER A 96 0.79 -11.09 -9.84
N ARG A 97 -0.25 -10.74 -10.61
CA ARG A 97 -1.35 -11.65 -10.94
C ARG A 97 -1.11 -12.21 -12.36
N PRO A 98 -1.18 -13.54 -12.55
CA PRO A 98 -1.05 -14.14 -13.88
C PRO A 98 -2.05 -13.54 -14.88
N ASN A 99 -1.60 -13.35 -16.12
CA ASN A 99 -2.41 -13.07 -17.28
C ASN A 99 -1.75 -13.73 -18.51
N TYR A 100 -1.62 -15.06 -18.46
CA TYR A 100 -0.89 -15.83 -19.47
C TYR A 100 -1.61 -15.87 -20.83
N ASP A 101 -2.94 -15.74 -20.79
CA ASP A 101 -3.80 -16.03 -21.93
C ASP A 101 -4.01 -14.84 -22.90
N GLY A 102 -3.57 -13.61 -22.58
CA GLY A 102 -3.29 -12.62 -23.65
C GLY A 102 -3.32 -11.10 -23.31
N PRO A 103 -2.23 -10.40 -23.66
CA PRO A 103 -2.16 -8.98 -24.12
C PRO A 103 -1.38 -8.83 -25.45
N PRO A 104 -1.18 -7.61 -25.97
CA PRO A 104 -1.53 -7.21 -27.33
C PRO A 104 -0.99 -8.10 -28.45
N GLY A 105 -1.88 -8.49 -29.37
CA GLY A 105 -1.60 -9.31 -30.56
C GLY A 105 -2.38 -10.62 -30.60
N LYS A 106 -2.96 -11.04 -29.48
CA LYS A 106 -3.97 -12.10 -29.43
C LYS A 106 -5.36 -11.45 -29.37
N ASP A 107 -6.24 -11.77 -30.31
CA ASP A 107 -7.66 -11.38 -30.30
C ASP A 107 -8.45 -12.19 -29.24
N VAL A 108 -7.97 -12.17 -28.00
CA VAL A 108 -8.60 -12.85 -26.87
C VAL A 108 -9.35 -11.80 -26.03
N PRO A 109 -10.69 -11.90 -25.93
CA PRO A 109 -11.46 -11.01 -25.05
C PRO A 109 -10.99 -11.12 -23.60
N VAL A 110 -10.97 -9.98 -22.89
CA VAL A 110 -10.69 -9.97 -21.44
C VAL A 110 -11.81 -10.71 -20.71
N ASP A 111 -11.46 -11.79 -20.00
CA ASP A 111 -12.39 -12.46 -19.10
C ASP A 111 -12.65 -11.58 -17.87
N ARG A 112 -13.82 -10.94 -17.83
CA ARG A 112 -14.22 -10.06 -16.73
C ARG A 112 -14.62 -10.82 -15.45
N THR A 113 -14.77 -12.15 -15.50
CA THR A 113 -15.03 -12.96 -14.32
C THR A 113 -13.75 -13.16 -13.51
N THR A 114 -12.65 -13.46 -14.19
CA THR A 114 -11.35 -13.74 -13.55
C THR A 114 -10.44 -12.50 -13.49
N HIS A 115 -10.57 -11.59 -14.46
CA HIS A 115 -9.74 -10.39 -14.64
C HIS A 115 -10.58 -9.10 -14.79
N PRO A 116 -11.50 -8.79 -13.86
CA PRO A 116 -12.43 -7.65 -13.99
C PRO A 116 -11.73 -6.30 -14.14
N ASP A 117 -10.52 -6.19 -13.59
CA ASP A 117 -9.71 -4.99 -13.45
C ASP A 117 -8.51 -4.94 -14.44
N LEU A 118 -8.42 -5.91 -15.37
CA LEU A 118 -7.39 -5.90 -16.40
C LEU A 118 -7.68 -4.83 -17.46
N ASN A 119 -6.69 -3.97 -17.68
CA ASN A 119 -6.65 -3.06 -18.82
C ASN A 119 -5.59 -3.58 -19.82
N PRO A 120 -5.99 -4.18 -20.96
CA PRO A 120 -5.07 -4.76 -21.92
C PRO A 120 -4.22 -3.71 -22.67
N ALA A 121 -4.65 -2.43 -22.67
CA ALA A 121 -3.88 -1.33 -23.23
C ALA A 121 -2.79 -0.83 -22.27
N HIS A 122 -2.82 -1.23 -20.99
CA HIS A 122 -1.81 -0.82 -20.03
C HIS A 122 -0.49 -1.55 -20.29
N ARG A 123 0.63 -0.82 -20.20
CA ARG A 123 1.97 -1.39 -20.35
C ARG A 123 2.27 -2.31 -19.17
N GLY A 124 2.80 -3.51 -19.43
CA GLY A 124 3.05 -4.49 -18.36
C GLY A 124 1.77 -5.16 -17.85
N SER A 125 0.75 -5.28 -18.71
CA SER A 125 -0.43 -6.11 -18.46
C SER A 125 -0.21 -7.58 -18.86
N TRP A 126 0.97 -7.92 -19.40
CA TRP A 126 1.43 -9.26 -19.78
C TRP A 126 2.86 -9.56 -19.31
N PRO A 127 3.23 -10.83 -19.03
CA PRO A 127 2.38 -11.99 -18.72
C PRO A 127 1.74 -11.95 -17.34
N PHE A 128 1.95 -10.85 -16.63
CA PHE A 128 1.37 -10.55 -15.35
C PHE A 128 0.77 -9.15 -15.38
N TYR A 129 -0.12 -8.86 -14.45
CA TYR A 129 -0.64 -7.51 -14.26
C TYR A 129 -0.90 -7.22 -12.77
N ARG A 130 -0.93 -5.93 -12.42
CA ARG A 130 -1.38 -5.40 -11.12
C ARG A 130 -1.99 -4.00 -11.32
N PRO A 131 -3.32 -3.84 -11.27
CA PRO A 131 -3.95 -2.55 -11.56
C PRO A 131 -3.96 -1.60 -10.36
N GLU A 132 -3.73 -2.10 -9.14
CA GLU A 132 -3.91 -1.34 -7.90
C GLU A 132 -2.99 -0.13 -7.80
N PRO A 133 -1.68 -0.18 -8.14
CA PRO A 133 -0.81 0.99 -8.03
C PRO A 133 -1.29 2.17 -8.89
N ALA A 134 -1.65 1.92 -10.16
CA ALA A 134 -2.14 2.96 -11.06
C ALA A 134 -3.48 3.53 -10.59
N ARG A 135 -4.38 2.66 -10.12
CA ARG A 135 -5.68 3.07 -9.58
C ARG A 135 -5.54 3.91 -8.32
N VAL A 136 -4.67 3.51 -7.38
CA VAL A 136 -4.42 4.25 -6.14
C VAL A 136 -3.77 5.60 -6.44
N PHE A 137 -2.80 5.64 -7.36
CA PHE A 137 -2.17 6.89 -7.77
C PHE A 137 -3.19 7.91 -8.29
N ALA A 138 -4.13 7.48 -9.14
CA ALA A 138 -5.20 8.34 -9.65
C ALA A 138 -6.16 8.86 -8.56
N MET A 139 -6.21 8.21 -7.39
CA MET A 139 -7.04 8.65 -6.25
C MET A 139 -6.30 9.58 -5.29
N LEU A 140 -4.97 9.69 -5.38
CA LEU A 140 -4.17 10.54 -4.49
C LEU A 140 -4.64 12.01 -4.44
N PRO A 141 -5.11 12.65 -5.53
CA PRO A 141 -5.61 14.03 -5.46
C PRO A 141 -6.74 14.23 -4.46
N HIS A 142 -7.55 13.22 -4.20
CA HIS A 142 -8.72 13.31 -3.32
C HIS A 142 -8.41 12.89 -1.88
N LEU A 143 -7.15 12.65 -1.54
CA LEU A 143 -6.75 12.21 -0.22
C LEU A 143 -6.85 13.38 0.79
N ARG A 144 -7.84 13.31 1.67
CA ARG A 144 -8.13 14.31 2.71
C ARG A 144 -7.13 14.38 3.88
N PRO A 145 -6.59 13.27 4.44
CA PRO A 145 -5.61 13.38 5.52
C PRO A 145 -4.28 13.96 5.03
N SER A 146 -3.47 14.47 5.97
CA SER A 146 -2.06 14.76 5.68
C SER A 146 -1.30 13.49 5.32
N VAL A 147 -0.19 13.65 4.59
CA VAL A 147 0.72 12.57 4.23
C VAL A 147 2.16 12.97 4.48
N CYS A 148 2.93 12.04 5.04
CA CYS A 148 4.39 12.08 5.06
C CYS A 148 4.92 10.90 4.25
N TYR A 149 5.62 11.18 3.15
CA TYR A 149 6.34 10.15 2.40
C TYR A 149 7.74 9.97 2.97
N ILE A 150 8.16 8.74 3.26
CA ILE A 150 9.55 8.46 3.64
C ILE A 150 10.19 7.72 2.46
N PHE A 151 11.15 8.37 1.82
CA PHE A 151 11.81 7.90 0.61
C PHE A 151 13.24 7.43 0.88
N ALA A 152 13.68 6.41 0.14
CA ALA A 152 15.02 5.83 0.28
C ALA A 152 15.89 6.20 -0.91
N GLY A 153 17.08 6.72 -0.66
CA GLY A 153 17.93 7.25 -1.73
C GLY A 153 18.59 6.21 -2.61
N LYS A 154 18.78 4.97 -2.12
CA LYS A 154 19.34 3.85 -2.89
C LYS A 154 18.26 2.92 -3.45
N SER A 155 16.97 3.27 -3.30
CA SER A 155 15.85 2.50 -3.85
C SER A 155 15.79 2.63 -5.38
N ASP A 156 15.84 1.50 -6.07
CA ASP A 156 15.66 1.44 -7.54
C ASP A 156 14.20 1.22 -7.96
N MET A 157 13.27 1.14 -6.99
CA MET A 157 11.84 0.90 -7.24
C MET A 157 10.97 2.15 -7.22
N CYS A 158 11.44 3.22 -6.57
CA CYS A 158 10.73 4.51 -6.52
C CYS A 158 11.69 5.60 -6.97
N LEU A 159 11.73 5.82 -8.29
CA LEU A 159 12.65 6.76 -8.92
C LEU A 159 12.32 8.20 -8.52
N PRO A 160 13.27 9.16 -8.65
CA PRO A 160 13.04 10.57 -8.36
C PRO A 160 11.79 11.16 -9.00
N SER A 161 11.53 10.87 -10.27
CA SER A 161 10.30 11.31 -10.94
C SER A 161 9.04 10.73 -10.31
N MET A 162 9.06 9.48 -9.82
CA MET A 162 7.92 8.86 -9.15
C MET A 162 7.70 9.46 -7.75
N MET A 163 8.76 9.93 -7.09
CA MET A 163 8.65 10.65 -5.81
C MET A 163 7.99 12.00 -6.03
N GLU A 164 8.48 12.77 -7.02
CA GLU A 164 7.89 14.03 -7.46
C GLU A 164 6.41 13.86 -7.82
N ASP A 165 6.08 12.87 -8.64
CA ASP A 165 4.70 12.55 -9.05
C ASP A 165 3.78 12.33 -7.84
N LYS A 166 4.24 11.60 -6.81
CA LYS A 166 3.46 11.38 -5.58
C LYS A 166 3.24 12.68 -4.82
N LEU A 167 4.27 13.50 -4.68
CA LEU A 167 4.21 14.76 -3.96
C LEU A 167 3.27 15.77 -4.64
N GLN A 168 3.37 15.89 -5.96
CA GLN A 168 2.53 16.80 -6.75
C GLN A 168 1.07 16.32 -6.86
N ALA A 169 0.82 15.01 -6.87
CA ALA A 169 -0.54 14.49 -7.00
C ALA A 169 -1.33 14.46 -5.68
N THR A 170 -0.67 14.36 -4.53
CA THR A 170 -1.37 14.00 -3.29
C THR A 170 -2.16 15.17 -2.69
N GLY A 171 -3.45 14.96 -2.47
CA GLY A 171 -4.34 15.88 -1.77
C GLY A 171 -4.65 17.17 -2.52
N THR A 172 -4.27 17.31 -3.79
CA THR A 172 -4.40 18.55 -4.58
C THR A 172 -5.78 18.74 -5.23
N GLY A 173 -6.60 17.70 -5.28
CA GLY A 173 -7.91 17.70 -5.91
C GLY A 173 -9.06 18.06 -4.95
N LEU A 174 -10.29 18.06 -5.51
CA LEU A 174 -11.51 18.31 -4.74
C LEU A 174 -11.63 17.34 -3.55
N GLY A 175 -11.85 17.88 -2.35
CA GLY A 175 -11.96 17.11 -1.12
C GLY A 175 -10.61 16.58 -0.58
N GLY A 176 -9.51 16.86 -1.28
CA GLY A 176 -8.15 16.57 -0.82
C GLY A 176 -7.71 17.49 0.32
N SER A 177 -6.55 17.18 0.87
CA SER A 177 -5.98 17.92 2.00
C SER A 177 -5.55 19.35 1.63
N GLY A 178 -5.34 19.66 0.35
CA GLY A 178 -4.65 20.85 -0.14
C GLY A 178 -3.18 20.61 -0.49
N GLY A 179 -2.69 19.37 -0.33
CA GLY A 179 -1.38 18.93 -0.79
C GLY A 179 -0.20 19.65 -0.13
N MET A 180 0.91 19.73 -0.86
CA MET A 180 2.11 20.44 -0.41
C MET A 180 1.86 21.93 -0.21
N ALA A 181 1.06 22.56 -1.08
CA ALA A 181 0.77 24.00 -1.02
C ALA A 181 0.08 24.40 0.29
N ALA A 182 -0.76 23.52 0.86
CA ALA A 182 -1.39 23.73 2.16
C ALA A 182 -0.53 23.21 3.35
N GLY A 183 0.71 22.75 3.10
CA GLY A 183 1.59 22.15 4.10
C GLY A 183 1.11 20.80 4.64
N ARG A 184 0.22 20.12 3.90
CA ARG A 184 -0.42 18.86 4.34
C ARG A 184 0.28 17.63 3.78
N VAL A 185 1.15 17.81 2.80
CA VAL A 185 1.99 16.74 2.24
C VAL A 185 3.45 17.17 2.35
N LYS A 186 4.28 16.27 2.87
CA LYS A 186 5.74 16.45 2.94
C LYS A 186 6.44 15.11 2.71
N ASP A 187 7.75 15.16 2.54
CA ASP A 187 8.61 13.99 2.52
C ASP A 187 9.78 14.06 3.49
N VAL A 188 10.38 12.90 3.74
CA VAL A 188 11.68 12.70 4.37
C VAL A 188 12.51 11.80 3.47
N TYR A 189 13.69 12.28 3.06
CA TYR A 189 14.57 11.55 2.17
C TYR A 189 15.77 10.95 2.92
N LEU A 190 15.79 9.63 3.02
CA LEU A 190 16.83 8.85 3.67
C LEU A 190 17.84 8.36 2.61
N LYS A 191 18.80 9.23 2.28
CA LYS A 191 19.79 9.07 1.21
C LYS A 191 20.50 7.70 1.20
N ASP A 192 20.91 7.23 2.38
CA ASP A 192 21.89 6.14 2.48
C ASP A 192 21.28 4.73 2.52
N TYR A 193 19.95 4.63 2.41
CA TYR A 193 19.21 3.38 2.58
C TYR A 193 18.51 2.92 1.30
N GLY A 194 18.35 1.60 1.19
CA GLY A 194 17.70 0.90 0.10
C GLY A 194 16.17 0.83 0.23
N HIS A 195 15.55 0.07 -0.66
CA HIS A 195 14.10 0.02 -0.82
C HIS A 195 13.36 -0.44 0.46
N LEU A 196 13.99 -1.30 1.27
CA LEU A 196 13.38 -1.89 2.46
C LEU A 196 13.62 -1.02 3.71
N LEU A 197 13.21 0.25 3.63
CA LEU A 197 13.44 1.25 4.68
C LEU A 197 12.99 0.81 6.07
N ALA A 198 11.83 0.17 6.17
CA ALA A 198 11.32 -0.31 7.46
C ALA A 198 12.21 -1.40 8.09
N GLN A 199 13.00 -2.10 7.27
CA GLN A 199 13.93 -3.12 7.70
C GLN A 199 15.35 -2.58 7.89
N GLU A 200 15.80 -1.68 7.02
CA GLU A 200 17.16 -1.11 7.02
C GLU A 200 17.33 0.05 8.01
N ALA A 201 16.31 0.90 8.15
CA ALA A 201 16.36 2.14 8.91
C ALA A 201 15.15 2.32 9.86
N PRO A 202 14.81 1.32 10.70
CA PRO A 202 13.59 1.37 11.51
C PRO A 202 13.57 2.55 12.48
N VAL A 203 14.74 2.97 13.00
CA VAL A 203 14.84 4.12 13.92
C VAL A 203 14.53 5.42 13.17
N GLN A 204 15.21 5.66 12.04
CA GLN A 204 15.04 6.86 11.24
C GLN A 204 13.61 6.98 10.69
N CYS A 205 13.02 5.85 10.28
CA CYS A 205 11.61 5.82 9.87
C CYS A 205 10.67 6.17 11.03
N ALA A 206 10.93 5.64 12.22
CA ALA A 206 10.11 5.91 13.40
C ALA A 206 10.24 7.38 13.87
N GLU A 207 11.44 7.95 13.85
CA GLU A 207 11.69 9.37 14.13
C GLU A 207 10.93 10.26 13.15
N ALA A 208 11.12 10.05 11.85
CA ALA A 208 10.42 10.80 10.80
C ALA A 208 8.89 10.70 10.92
N ALA A 209 8.36 9.50 11.16
CA ALA A 209 6.93 9.27 11.33
C ALA A 209 6.38 9.92 12.61
N SER A 210 7.10 9.80 13.73
CA SER A 210 6.66 10.33 15.03
C SER A 210 6.70 11.85 15.08
N GLU A 211 7.72 12.49 14.51
CA GLU A 211 7.81 13.95 14.40
C GLU A 211 6.64 14.51 13.59
N TRP A 212 6.36 13.91 12.42
CA TRP A 212 5.23 14.30 11.60
C TRP A 212 3.89 14.06 12.31
N LEU A 213 3.70 12.89 12.91
CA LEU A 213 2.46 12.54 13.60
C LEU A 213 2.20 13.46 14.79
N GLY A 214 3.26 13.83 15.53
CA GLY A 214 3.18 14.77 16.64
C GLY A 214 2.60 16.12 16.22
N ALA A 215 3.09 16.68 15.11
CA ALA A 215 2.57 17.93 14.55
C ALA A 215 1.10 17.80 14.10
N GLU A 216 0.73 16.70 13.44
CA GLU A 216 -0.65 16.46 13.02
C GLU A 216 -1.62 16.31 14.20
N LEU A 217 -1.18 15.65 15.29
CA LEU A 217 -1.97 15.53 16.51
C LEU A 217 -2.19 16.86 17.20
N GLN A 218 -1.18 17.73 17.24
CA GLN A 218 -1.31 19.09 17.80
C GLN A 218 -2.33 19.91 17.02
N ARG A 219 -2.22 19.93 15.68
CA ARG A 219 -3.17 20.62 14.81
C ARG A 219 -4.60 20.08 15.01
N TRP A 220 -4.77 18.76 14.98
CA TRP A 220 -6.09 18.14 15.20
C TRP A 220 -6.68 18.52 16.55
N ARG A 221 -5.88 18.50 17.63
CA ARG A 221 -6.35 18.92 18.96
C ARG A 221 -6.80 20.38 18.98
N ALA A 222 -6.09 21.27 18.30
CA ALA A 222 -6.48 22.69 18.21
C ALA A 222 -7.79 22.87 17.43
N GLU A 223 -7.95 22.20 16.29
CA GLU A 223 -9.19 22.22 15.50
C GLU A 223 -10.38 21.65 16.28
N GLU A 224 -10.19 20.51 16.94
CA GLU A 224 -11.21 19.87 17.76
C GLU A 224 -11.61 20.74 18.96
N ALA A 225 -10.64 21.39 19.62
CA ALA A 225 -10.91 22.31 20.72
C ALA A 225 -11.71 23.53 20.24
N ALA A 226 -11.32 24.14 19.13
CA ALA A 226 -12.04 25.28 18.54
C ALA A 226 -13.47 24.90 18.12
N PHE A 227 -13.64 23.74 17.48
CA PHE A 227 -14.95 23.22 17.13
C PHE A 227 -15.82 23.00 18.37
N ARG A 228 -15.27 22.34 19.40
CA ARG A 228 -15.98 22.09 20.66
C ARG A 228 -16.37 23.38 21.35
N GLU A 229 -15.47 24.35 21.44
CA GLU A 229 -15.76 25.66 22.05
C GLU A 229 -16.95 26.34 21.35
N GLN A 230 -16.93 26.40 20.02
CA GLN A 230 -18.04 26.96 19.24
C GLN A 230 -19.33 26.16 19.42
N TRP A 231 -19.23 24.83 19.40
CA TRP A 231 -20.38 23.95 19.56
C TRP A 231 -20.99 24.03 20.96
N HIS A 232 -20.18 24.17 22.01
CA HIS A 232 -20.67 24.28 23.39
C HIS A 232 -21.36 25.61 23.67
N LYS A 233 -20.96 26.70 23.00
CA LYS A 233 -21.65 28.01 23.09
C LYS A 233 -23.08 27.97 22.54
N LYS A 234 -23.40 27.03 21.64
CA LYS A 234 -24.76 26.87 21.10
C LYS A 234 -25.70 26.20 22.10
N SER A 235 -26.88 26.79 22.28
CA SER A 235 -28.02 26.19 22.98
C SER A 235 -28.49 24.90 22.30
N LYS A 236 -29.32 24.11 23.01
CA LYS A 236 -29.91 22.89 22.43
C LYS A 236 -30.75 23.17 21.19
N ILE A 237 -31.46 24.30 21.15
CA ILE A 237 -32.31 24.69 20.01
C ILE A 237 -31.42 25.05 18.81
N GLU A 238 -30.39 25.88 19.00
CA GLU A 238 -29.47 26.29 17.91
C GLU A 238 -28.70 25.12 17.30
N LYS A 239 -28.54 24.01 18.02
CA LYS A 239 -27.90 22.78 17.50
C LYS A 239 -28.80 21.98 16.58
N VAL A 240 -30.12 22.22 16.61
CA VAL A 240 -31.11 21.44 15.85
C VAL A 240 -31.93 22.30 14.89
N THR A 241 -31.63 23.58 14.76
CA THR A 241 -32.28 24.51 13.84
C THR A 241 -31.27 25.18 12.91
N ILE A 242 -31.73 25.62 11.74
CA ILE A 242 -30.96 26.52 10.89
C ILE A 242 -30.92 27.93 11.51
N ASP A 243 -29.78 28.60 11.41
CA ASP A 243 -29.60 29.96 11.92
C ASP A 243 -30.13 31.02 10.92
N PRO A 244 -30.26 32.30 11.34
CA PRO A 244 -30.69 33.37 10.44
C PRO A 244 -29.81 33.55 9.20
N ARG A 245 -28.48 33.35 9.33
CA ARG A 245 -27.52 33.48 8.22
C ARG A 245 -27.79 32.45 7.12
N TRP A 246 -28.19 31.23 7.49
CA TRP A 246 -28.65 30.23 6.51
C TRP A 246 -29.81 30.78 5.68
N LYS A 247 -30.81 31.42 6.31
CA LYS A 247 -31.98 31.97 5.62
C LYS A 247 -31.65 33.17 4.73
N GLU A 248 -30.63 33.95 5.08
CA GLU A 248 -30.13 35.06 4.23
C GLU A 248 -29.51 34.54 2.92
N HIS A 249 -28.82 33.39 2.98
CA HIS A 249 -28.17 32.79 1.81
C HIS A 249 -29.08 31.87 0.98
N VAL A 250 -30.20 31.40 1.55
CA VAL A 250 -31.13 30.51 0.83
C VAL A 250 -32.35 31.31 0.36
N PRO A 251 -32.41 31.67 -0.94
CA PRO A 251 -33.56 32.38 -1.47
C PRO A 251 -34.82 31.51 -1.39
N ARG A 252 -35.98 32.17 -1.36
CA ARG A 252 -37.26 31.46 -1.46
C ARG A 252 -37.32 30.73 -2.80
N ALA A 253 -37.71 29.46 -2.76
CA ALA A 253 -37.90 28.68 -3.98
C ALA A 253 -38.97 29.34 -4.86
N GLU A 254 -38.64 29.57 -6.13
CA GLU A 254 -39.61 29.99 -7.13
C GLU A 254 -40.50 28.79 -7.48
N ARG A 255 -41.81 28.93 -7.23
CA ARG A 255 -42.78 27.93 -7.70
C ARG A 255 -43.08 28.21 -9.17
N PRO A 256 -43.07 27.18 -10.05
CA PRO A 256 -43.54 27.36 -11.42
C PRO A 256 -44.93 27.97 -11.40
N LYS A 257 -45.15 29.07 -12.13
CA LYS A 257 -46.49 29.63 -12.31
C LYS A 257 -47.36 28.53 -12.93
N LYS A 258 -48.47 28.17 -12.27
CA LYS A 258 -49.47 27.28 -12.86
C LYS A 258 -49.84 27.87 -14.22
N ALA A 259 -49.58 27.13 -15.30
CA ALA A 259 -50.09 27.48 -16.62
C ALA A 259 -51.59 27.74 -16.47
N ALA A 260 -52.06 28.89 -16.97
CA ALA A 260 -53.48 29.19 -16.99
C ALA A 260 -54.18 28.02 -17.66
N LYS A 261 -55.22 27.47 -17.03
CA LYS A 261 -56.04 26.43 -17.65
C LYS A 261 -56.56 27.00 -18.97
N GLU A 262 -56.12 26.44 -20.09
CA GLU A 262 -56.75 26.69 -21.38
C GLU A 262 -58.24 26.41 -21.21
N SER A 263 -59.04 27.45 -21.44
CA SER A 263 -60.48 27.36 -21.46
C SER A 263 -60.83 26.37 -22.57
N LYS A 264 -61.37 25.21 -22.18
CA LYS A 264 -62.04 24.31 -23.12
C LYS A 264 -63.33 25.01 -23.56
N LEU A 265 -63.26 25.67 -24.71
CA LEU A 265 -64.40 25.96 -25.57
C LEU A 265 -64.83 24.66 -26.27
#